data_AF-A0A1C5FJ01-F1
#
_entry.id   AF-A0A1C5FJ01-F1
#
_cell.length_a   1.000
_cell.length_b   1.000
_cell.length_c   1.000
_cell.angle_alpha   90.00
_cell.angle_beta   90.00
_cell.angle_gamma   90.00
#
_symmetry.space_group_name_H-M   'P 1'
#
loop_
_entity.id
_entity.type
_entity.pdbx_description
1 polymer ?
#
loop_
_entity_poly.entity_id
_entity_poly.type
_entity_poly.pdbx_seq_one_letter_code
_entity_poly.pdbx_strand_id
1 'polypeptide(L)' 'GEPVGAVIGRQGVAAAPTSWSDQLHAALIGLGYAPREADEAVALVTPQAEAAVAAGAQPPVPQLLRAALQSLNRTR' A
#
# COMPACT_ATOMS: atom_id res chain seq x y z
N GLY A 1 32.43 6.02 22.60
CA GLY A 1 32.20 4.96 21.61
C GLY A 1 30.75 4.57 21.71
N GLU A 2 29.91 5.16 20.88
CA GLU A 2 28.48 4.88 20.83
C GLU A 2 28.22 3.61 20.01
N PRO A 3 27.45 2.64 20.52
CA PRO A 3 27.11 1.45 19.76
C PRO A 3 26.21 1.79 18.57
N VAL A 4 26.78 1.64 17.37
CA VAL A 4 26.05 1.40 16.13
C VAL A 4 25.25 0.10 16.30
N GLY A 5 23.94 0.24 16.41
CA GLY A 5 22.99 -0.87 16.47
C GLY A 5 21.78 -0.54 15.60
N ALA A 6 21.72 -1.18 14.44
CA ALA A 6 20.64 -1.07 13.46
C ALA A 6 19.28 -1.34 14.10
N VAL A 7 18.40 -0.33 14.10
CA VAL A 7 16.96 -0.55 14.11
C VAL A 7 16.47 -0.33 12.68
N ILE A 8 16.48 -1.41 11.91
CA ILE A 8 15.49 -1.60 10.86
C ILE A 8 14.17 -1.79 11.61
N GLY A 9 13.33 -0.76 11.65
CA GLY A 9 12.14 -0.82 12.46
C GLY A 9 11.20 0.35 12.23
N ARG A 10 10.44 0.25 11.14
CA ARG A 10 9.23 1.02 10.84
C ARG A 10 9.51 2.49 10.53
N GLN A 11 9.64 2.73 9.23
CA GLN A 11 9.49 4.05 8.62
C GLN A 11 8.33 4.78 9.31
N GLY A 12 8.62 5.99 9.79
CA GLY A 12 7.68 6.80 10.52
C GLY A 12 6.36 6.88 9.78
N VAL A 13 5.27 6.51 10.46
CA VAL A 13 3.95 7.05 10.17
C VAL A 13 4.06 8.54 10.46
N ALA A 14 4.59 9.29 9.50
CA ALA A 14 4.21 10.67 9.33
C ALA A 14 2.70 10.62 9.16
N ALA A 15 1.98 11.29 10.06
CA ALA A 15 0.56 11.56 9.93
C ALA A 15 0.34 12.43 8.68
N ALA A 16 0.51 11.85 7.51
CA ALA A 16 0.08 12.39 6.24
C ALA A 16 -1.46 12.31 6.19
N PRO A 17 -2.13 13.21 5.47
CA PRO A 17 -3.55 13.02 5.15
C PRO A 17 -3.74 11.60 4.64
N THR A 18 -4.73 10.88 5.18
CA THR A 18 -4.98 9.44 4.99
C THR A 18 -4.58 9.02 3.58
N SER A 19 -3.38 8.44 3.46
CA SER A 19 -2.80 8.17 2.15
C SER A 19 -3.63 7.10 1.48
N TRP A 20 -3.80 7.16 0.17
CA TRP A 20 -4.59 6.18 -0.59
C TRP A 20 -4.18 4.73 -0.27
N SER A 21 -2.91 4.51 0.09
CA SER A 21 -2.34 3.24 0.53
C SER A 21 -2.95 2.75 1.85
N ASP A 22 -3.12 3.64 2.84
CA ASP A 22 -3.76 3.33 4.12
C ASP A 22 -5.25 3.01 3.94
N GLN A 23 -5.93 3.77 3.08
CA GLN A 23 -7.32 3.51 2.72
C GLN A 23 -7.49 2.16 2.03
N LEU A 24 -6.57 1.78 1.13
CA LEU A 24 -6.57 0.49 0.45
C LEU A 24 -6.30 -0.66 1.44
N HIS A 25 -5.30 -0.49 2.30
CA HIS A 25 -4.95 -1.46 3.34
C HIS A 25 -6.13 -1.70 4.27
N ALA A 26 -6.75 -0.63 4.81
CA ALA A 26 -7.94 -0.74 5.67
C ALA A 26 -9.11 -1.44 4.97
N ALA A 27 -9.35 -1.16 3.68
CA ALA A 27 -10.39 -1.83 2.91
C ALA A 27 -10.12 -3.34 2.74
N LEU A 28 -8.87 -3.73 2.46
CA LEU A 28 -8.47 -5.13 2.31
C LEU A 28 -8.59 -5.89 3.64
N ILE A 29 -8.19 -5.28 4.76
CA ILE A 29 -8.42 -5.85 6.09
C ILE A 29 -9.92 -6.04 6.36
N GLY A 30 -10.74 -5.04 6.04
CA GLY A 30 -12.20 -5.11 6.19
C GLY A 30 -12.87 -6.18 5.31
N LEU A 31 -12.24 -6.55 4.18
CA LEU A 31 -12.64 -7.66 3.30
C LEU A 31 -12.21 -9.04 3.82
N GLY A 32 -11.37 -9.11 4.86
CA GLY A 32 -10.89 -10.35 5.46
C GLY A 32 -9.56 -10.87 4.91
N TYR A 33 -8.82 -10.06 4.16
CA TYR A 33 -7.45 -10.41 3.73
C TYR A 33 -6.46 -10.30 4.90
N ALA A 34 -5.41 -11.11 4.88
CA ALA A 34 -4.37 -11.03 5.90
C ALA A 34 -3.61 -9.70 5.81
N PRO A 35 -3.08 -9.15 6.92
CA PRO A 35 -2.30 -7.91 6.91
C PRO A 35 -1.10 -7.96 5.96
N ARG A 36 -0.45 -9.13 5.88
CA ARG A 36 0.63 -9.36 4.92
C ARG A 36 0.14 -9.28 3.47
N GLU A 37 -1.00 -9.88 3.16
CA GLU A 37 -1.56 -9.83 1.80
C GLU A 37 -1.99 -8.41 1.42
N ALA A 38 -2.53 -7.66 2.39
CA ALA A 38 -2.90 -6.27 2.19
C ALA A 38 -1.68 -5.39 1.88
N ASP A 39 -0.59 -5.55 2.63
CA ASP A 39 0.67 -4.82 2.41
C ASP A 39 1.29 -5.15 1.04
N GLU A 40 1.37 -6.45 0.68
CA GLU A 40 1.84 -6.91 -0.63
C GLU A 40 1.00 -6.33 -1.77
N ALA A 41 -0.33 -6.35 -1.63
CA ALA A 41 -1.22 -5.82 -2.65
C ALA A 41 -1.10 -4.31 -2.82
N VAL A 42 -0.88 -3.56 -1.72
CA VAL A 42 -0.56 -2.12 -1.78
C VAL A 42 0.76 -1.90 -2.51
N ALA A 43 1.81 -2.65 -2.17
CA ALA A 43 3.12 -2.54 -2.82
C ALA A 43 3.05 -2.77 -4.34
N LEU A 44 2.23 -3.72 -4.79
CA LEU A 44 2.01 -4.02 -6.21
C LEU A 44 1.32 -2.90 -6.97
N VAL A 45 0.40 -2.15 -6.33
CA VAL A 45 -0.35 -1.07 -6.99
C VAL A 45 0.27 0.31 -6.79
N THR A 46 1.23 0.46 -5.87
CA THR A 46 2.07 1.67 -5.73
C THR A 46 2.62 2.20 -7.04
N PRO A 47 3.31 1.42 -7.90
CA PRO A 47 3.82 1.94 -9.18
C PRO A 47 2.70 2.45 -10.10
N GLN A 48 1.50 1.85 -10.05
CA GLN A 48 0.34 2.33 -10.81
C GLN A 48 -0.24 3.63 -10.25
N ALA A 49 -0.25 3.78 -8.93
CA ALA A 49 -0.65 5.01 -8.26
C ALA A 49 0.34 6.14 -8.57
N GLU A 50 1.64 5.89 -8.46
CA GLU A 50 2.67 6.87 -8.78
C GLU A 50 2.66 7.26 -10.26
N ALA A 51 2.43 6.33 -11.19
CA ALA A 51 2.27 6.66 -12.60
C ALA A 51 1.06 7.58 -12.86
N ALA A 52 -0.06 7.37 -12.15
CA ALA A 52 -1.23 8.24 -12.25
C ALA A 52 -0.93 9.65 -11.68
N VAL A 53 -0.25 9.73 -10.53
CA VAL A 53 0.16 11.00 -9.93
C VAL A 53 1.16 11.74 -10.81
N ALA A 54 2.13 11.02 -11.41
CA ALA A 54 3.09 11.58 -12.35
C ALA A 54 2.41 12.09 -13.63
N ALA A 55 1.30 11.47 -14.05
CA ALA A 55 0.44 11.96 -15.12
C ALA A 55 -0.43 13.16 -14.71
N GLY A 56 -0.30 13.68 -13.49
CA GLY A 56 -1.11 14.78 -12.96
C GLY A 56 -2.53 14.38 -12.56
N ALA A 57 -2.83 13.08 -12.48
CA ALA A 57 -4.12 12.56 -12.04
C ALA A 57 -4.09 12.17 -10.56
N GLN A 58 -5.24 12.26 -9.89
CA GLN A 58 -5.36 11.71 -8.54
C GLN A 58 -5.23 10.18 -8.57
N PRO A 59 -4.64 9.53 -7.54
CA PRO A 59 -4.58 8.07 -7.48
C PRO A 59 -5.99 7.48 -7.58
N PRO A 60 -6.30 6.66 -8.60
CA PRO A 60 -7.64 6.12 -8.78
C PRO A 60 -7.85 4.96 -7.81
N VAL A 61 -8.11 5.25 -6.53
CA VAL A 61 -8.30 4.25 -5.44
C VAL A 61 -9.21 3.09 -5.84
N PRO A 62 -10.37 3.29 -6.50
CA PRO A 62 -11.23 2.18 -6.92
C PRO A 62 -10.60 1.29 -8.00
N GLN A 63 -9.78 1.86 -8.88
CA GLN A 63 -9.07 1.11 -9.92
C GLN A 63 -7.88 0.34 -9.33
N LEU A 64 -7.15 0.95 -8.39
CA LEU A 64 -6.08 0.33 -7.64
C LEU A 64 -6.60 -0.84 -6.81
N LEU A 65 -7.76 -0.70 -6.16
CA LEU A 65 -8.39 -1.79 -5.39
C LEU A 65 -8.72 -2.98 -6.29
N ARG A 66 -9.29 -2.74 -7.47
CA ARG A 66 -9.55 -3.83 -8.44
C ARG A 66 -8.27 -4.49 -8.93
N ALA A 67 -7.23 -3.72 -9.21
CA ALA A 67 -5.93 -4.25 -9.63
C ALA A 67 -5.28 -5.12 -8.55
N ALA A 68 -5.32 -4.67 -7.29
CA ALA A 68 -4.87 -5.41 -6.12
C ALA A 68 -5.61 -6.76 -6.00
N LEU A 69 -6.95 -6.73 -6.03
CA LEU A 69 -7.77 -7.94 -5.97
C LEU A 69 -7.50 -8.89 -7.14
N GLN A 70 -7.32 -8.37 -8.36
CA GLN A 70 -7.00 -9.19 -9.53
C GLN A 70 -5.65 -9.88 -9.41
N SER A 71 -4.67 -9.23 -8.77
CA SER A 71 -3.36 -9.83 -8.51
C SER A 71 -3.45 -10.95 -7.47
N LEU A 72 -4.13 -10.70 -6.35
CA LEU A 72 -4.31 -11.69 -5.28
C LEU A 72 -5.12 -12.91 -5.74
N ASN A 73 -6.14 -12.72 -6.56
CA ASN A 73 -6.91 -13.83 -7.14
C ASN A 73 -6.11 -14.64 -8.16
N ARG A 74 -5.07 -14.08 -8.78
CA ARG A 74 -4.21 -14.80 -9.73
C ARG A 74 -3.18 -15.68 -9.03
N THR A 75 -2.74 -15.28 -7.84
CA THR A 75 -1.76 -16.01 -7.03
C THR A 75 -2.38 -17.09 -6.14
N ARG A 76 -3.71 -17.18 -6.09
CA ARG A 76 -4.46 -18.26 -5.43
C ARG A 76 -4.81 -19.37 -6.41
#